data_AF-A0A7C4RV05-F1
#
_entry.id   AF-A0A7C4RV05-F1
#
_cell.length_a   1.000
_cell.length_b   1.000
_cell.length_c   1.000
_cell.angle_alpha   90.00
_cell.angle_beta   90.00
_cell.angle_gamma   90.00
#
_symmetry.space_group_name_H-M   'P 1'
#
loop_
_entity.id
_entity.type
_entity.pdbx_description
1 polymer ?
#
loop_
_entity_poly.entity_id
_entity_poly.type
_entity_poly.pdbx_seq_one_letter_code
_entity_poly.pdbx_strand_id
1 'polypeptide(L)'
;MTNRTQKKENSQRTNTFEYSKIKLLLKSSRNLWLFFIDTALLFLSGAIALFVRFGFDFTEMQKYAPGVLMLIVFTSLSNLFNGTYKIVWRYAQPVEFLKLLRGLFTGYALTVIFIHFTRITVLPRSVGMLTFLGGYFLLFSARTTYQFLLGIRKSSGKRIGIVGAGDAGVILLNEIKRTNYGRVVAFFDDDPAKLRRTIANVKVVGTIDEIDKFIDELELDEILIAIPSASKELIERVSDKVSGKHVTVKTFPPISQLLDREPTIADLREISIQDIIGREPVTVDLNSISGYISGRTVLITGAGGSIGSEIARQVANFSPKRLILLGRGENSIYEIYNELKEKTTVFELIPVIADVTDEKFMDQVFSSYNPQIVFHAAAHKHVFFMQTNLYEALRVNALGTINLVKLSCKYDVERFVFISTDKAVHPTSYMGLSKRIAELYLLTIPETCSTRIAIVRFGNVIGSRGSVLWKFKKQIEKGGPLTITDPRMKRYWMSIPEAVSLVIQAGAFSSKRELYVLDMGEQIPVEKVAKTLAKLMGKPDIPVIYTGAVPGEKLEEELFYDFEKPEPTDHPKISRVRYTQIALNSDEIESIVKKSMELYISGKEKEAVDLLQKIVNVVSRGE
;
A
#
# COMPACT_ATOMS: atom_id res chain seq x y z
N MET A 1 37.68 -6.21 -34.80
CA MET A 1 36.68 -5.49 -33.97
C MET A 1 37.30 -4.42 -33.04
N THR A 2 38.60 -4.14 -33.12
CA THR A 2 39.33 -3.31 -32.15
C THR A 2 39.38 -1.80 -32.47
N ASN A 3 39.17 -1.37 -33.72
CA ASN A 3 39.26 0.05 -34.09
C ASN A 3 37.97 0.88 -33.87
N ARG A 4 36.80 0.24 -33.65
CA ARG A 4 35.53 0.95 -33.40
C ARG A 4 35.31 1.29 -31.92
N THR A 5 35.90 0.52 -31.01
CA THR A 5 35.79 0.72 -29.56
C THR A 5 36.69 1.86 -29.09
N GLN A 6 37.93 1.95 -29.59
CA GLN A 6 38.87 3.04 -29.28
C GLN A 6 38.39 4.42 -29.77
N LYS A 7 37.68 4.48 -30.91
CA LYS A 7 37.12 5.73 -31.44
C LYS A 7 35.90 6.22 -30.65
N LYS A 8 35.14 5.30 -30.03
CA LYS A 8 34.01 5.64 -29.14
C LYS A 8 34.48 6.09 -27.75
N GLU A 9 35.51 5.45 -27.18
CA GLU A 9 36.08 5.88 -25.90
C GLU A 9 36.77 7.24 -25.97
N ASN A 10 37.50 7.54 -27.06
CA ASN A 10 38.10 8.87 -27.24
C ASN A 10 37.05 9.95 -27.50
N SER A 11 35.95 9.66 -28.21
CA SER A 11 34.82 10.59 -28.42
C SER A 11 34.02 10.86 -27.14
N GLN A 12 33.86 9.87 -26.25
CA GLN A 12 33.19 10.06 -24.96
C GLN A 12 34.07 10.83 -23.97
N ARG A 13 35.40 10.64 -23.98
CA ARG A 13 36.35 11.39 -23.15
C ARG A 13 36.48 12.87 -23.56
N THR A 14 36.46 13.21 -24.85
CA THR A 14 36.45 14.62 -25.29
C THR A 14 35.14 15.32 -24.97
N ASN A 15 33.99 14.64 -25.15
CA ASN A 15 32.68 15.21 -24.82
C ASN A 15 32.50 15.43 -23.30
N THR A 16 33.02 14.55 -22.44
CA THR A 16 32.97 14.76 -20.98
C THR A 16 33.89 15.90 -20.52
N PHE A 17 35.05 16.09 -21.16
CA PHE A 17 35.93 17.22 -20.89
C PHE A 17 35.32 18.56 -21.32
N GLU A 18 34.69 18.65 -22.50
CA GLU A 18 34.01 19.86 -22.96
C GLU A 18 32.77 20.21 -22.13
N TYR A 19 31.94 19.23 -21.77
CA TYR A 19 30.80 19.45 -20.87
C TYR A 19 31.24 19.91 -19.47
N SER A 20 32.39 19.43 -18.97
CA SER A 20 32.95 19.89 -17.69
C SER A 20 33.44 21.35 -17.78
N LYS A 21 34.09 21.74 -18.89
CA LYS A 21 34.54 23.11 -19.16
C LYS A 21 33.35 24.06 -19.32
N ILE A 22 32.28 23.67 -20.01
CA ILE A 22 31.07 24.48 -20.15
C ILE A 22 30.36 24.67 -18.80
N LYS A 23 30.29 23.63 -17.95
CA LYS A 23 29.79 23.77 -16.56
C LYS A 23 30.69 24.65 -15.69
N LEU A 24 32.01 24.56 -15.83
CA LEU A 24 32.96 25.45 -15.14
C LEU A 24 32.83 26.90 -15.61
N LEU A 25 32.65 27.13 -16.91
CA LEU A 25 32.41 28.44 -17.51
C LEU A 25 31.05 29.02 -17.10
N LEU A 26 29.99 28.21 -17.04
CA LEU A 26 28.65 28.63 -16.56
C LEU A 26 28.62 28.88 -15.03
N LYS A 27 29.41 28.13 -14.25
CA LYS A 27 29.58 28.35 -12.81
C LYS A 27 30.41 29.59 -12.53
N SER A 28 31.42 29.86 -13.38
CA SER A 28 32.22 31.09 -13.38
C SER A 28 31.38 32.30 -13.78
N SER A 29 30.55 32.20 -14.83
CA SER A 29 29.72 33.30 -15.31
C SER A 29 28.64 33.72 -14.31
N ARG A 30 27.97 32.77 -13.63
CA ARG A 30 26.99 33.09 -12.58
C ARG A 30 27.63 33.86 -11.42
N ASN A 31 28.76 33.38 -10.92
CA ASN A 31 29.44 34.02 -9.80
C ASN A 31 29.99 35.40 -10.19
N LEU A 32 30.42 35.54 -11.45
CA LEU A 32 30.86 36.81 -12.03
C LEU A 32 29.70 37.81 -12.13
N TRP A 33 28.52 37.39 -12.60
CA TRP A 33 27.31 38.23 -12.61
C TRP A 33 26.89 38.66 -11.21
N LEU A 34 26.88 37.74 -10.25
CA LEU A 34 26.58 38.08 -8.85
C LEU A 34 27.57 39.08 -8.27
N PHE A 35 28.86 38.94 -8.59
CA PHE A 35 29.89 39.88 -8.18
C PHE A 35 29.66 41.29 -8.75
N PHE A 36 29.31 41.40 -10.04
CA PHE A 36 29.01 42.68 -10.66
C PHE A 36 27.74 43.32 -10.10
N ILE A 37 26.68 42.53 -9.90
CA ILE A 37 25.44 43.00 -9.28
C ILE A 37 25.71 43.49 -7.85
N ASP A 38 26.45 42.72 -7.05
CA ASP A 38 26.75 43.09 -5.67
C ASP A 38 27.60 44.36 -5.60
N THR A 39 28.60 44.48 -6.49
CA THR A 39 29.44 45.69 -6.59
C THR A 39 28.62 46.90 -7.03
N ALA A 40 27.68 46.74 -7.96
CA ALA A 40 26.77 47.82 -8.38
C ALA A 40 25.83 48.25 -7.26
N LEU A 41 25.29 47.32 -6.47
CA LEU A 41 24.46 47.62 -5.30
C LEU A 41 25.25 48.31 -4.19
N LEU A 42 26.52 47.93 -3.98
CA LEU A 42 27.43 48.62 -3.07
C LEU A 42 27.75 50.04 -3.56
N PHE A 43 27.95 50.22 -4.87
CA PHE A 43 28.14 51.54 -5.46
C PHE A 43 26.90 52.42 -5.27
N LEU A 44 25.71 51.89 -5.51
CA LEU A 44 24.45 52.58 -5.25
C LEU A 44 24.32 52.96 -3.78
N SER A 45 24.65 52.04 -2.86
CA SER A 45 24.64 52.34 -1.42
C SER A 45 25.63 53.44 -1.06
N GLY A 46 26.81 53.45 -1.66
CA GLY A 46 27.84 54.47 -1.43
C GLY A 46 27.42 55.85 -1.93
N ALA A 47 26.81 55.91 -3.12
CA ALA A 47 26.24 57.13 -3.67
C ALA A 47 25.11 57.68 -2.81
N ILE A 48 24.19 56.80 -2.35
CA ILE A 48 23.12 57.17 -1.41
C ILE A 48 23.72 57.69 -0.10
N ALA A 49 24.75 57.04 0.45
CA ALA A 49 25.38 57.48 1.69
C ALA A 49 26.04 58.86 1.59
N LEU A 50 26.71 59.15 0.46
CA LEU A 50 27.26 60.47 0.18
C LEU A 50 26.15 61.52 0.02
N PHE A 51 25.09 61.19 -0.71
CA PHE A 51 23.94 62.08 -0.90
C PHE A 51 23.22 62.38 0.42
N VAL A 52 22.94 61.37 1.24
CA VAL A 52 22.31 61.52 2.56
C VAL A 52 23.17 62.39 3.48
N ARG A 53 24.50 62.30 3.37
CA ARG A 53 25.41 63.06 4.24
C ARG A 53 25.61 64.51 3.79
N PHE A 54 25.70 64.76 2.48
CA PHE A 54 26.15 66.05 1.93
C PHE A 54 25.10 66.77 1.06
N GLY A 55 23.92 66.18 0.84
CA GLY A 55 22.83 66.81 0.10
C GLY A 55 23.18 67.05 -1.36
N PHE A 56 23.18 68.32 -1.80
CA PHE A 56 23.56 68.72 -3.17
C PHE A 56 24.97 69.32 -3.27
N ASP A 57 25.80 69.20 -2.22
CA ASP A 57 27.19 69.67 -2.27
C ASP A 57 28.09 68.66 -3.00
N PHE A 58 28.08 68.73 -4.32
CA PHE A 58 28.87 67.85 -5.19
C PHE A 58 30.38 68.01 -5.00
N THR A 59 30.85 69.19 -4.57
CA THR A 59 32.27 69.46 -4.34
C THR A 59 32.77 68.69 -3.13
N GLU A 60 32.01 68.69 -2.03
CA GLU A 60 32.33 67.88 -0.85
C GLU A 60 32.20 66.38 -1.14
N MET A 61 31.20 65.94 -1.91
CA MET A 61 31.08 64.53 -2.29
C MET A 61 32.30 64.02 -3.07
N GLN A 62 32.81 64.81 -4.02
CA GLN A 62 33.99 64.44 -4.81
C GLN A 62 35.23 64.22 -3.94
N LYS A 63 35.38 64.96 -2.83
CA LYS A 63 36.50 64.80 -1.89
C LYS A 63 36.48 63.42 -1.21
N TYR A 64 35.30 62.89 -0.90
CA TYR A 64 35.14 61.62 -0.16
C TYR A 64 34.81 60.41 -1.06
N ALA A 65 34.49 60.63 -2.33
CA ALA A 65 34.21 59.57 -3.31
C ALA A 65 35.35 58.53 -3.42
N PRO A 66 36.65 58.89 -3.42
CA PRO A 66 37.74 57.91 -3.41
C PRO A 66 37.72 56.96 -2.20
N GLY A 67 37.35 57.47 -1.02
CA GLY A 67 37.21 56.66 0.19
C GLY A 67 36.05 55.66 0.11
N VAL A 68 34.94 56.05 -0.52
CA VAL A 68 33.79 55.16 -0.78
C VAL A 68 34.13 54.11 -1.85
N LEU A 69 34.83 54.48 -2.92
CA LEU A 69 35.31 53.54 -3.92
C LEU A 69 36.26 52.49 -3.31
N MET A 70 37.16 52.92 -2.44
CA MET A 70 38.05 52.03 -1.71
C MET A 70 37.26 51.07 -0.80
N LEU A 71 36.22 51.56 -0.11
CA LEU A 71 35.32 50.72 0.69
C LEU A 71 34.66 49.63 -0.18
N ILE A 72 34.16 50.00 -1.35
CA ILE A 72 33.52 49.07 -2.28
C ILE A 72 34.53 48.01 -2.73
N VAL A 73 35.76 48.40 -3.10
CA VAL A 73 36.82 47.45 -3.52
C VAL A 73 37.15 46.46 -2.41
N PHE A 74 37.44 46.92 -1.19
CA PHE A 74 37.75 46.03 -0.07
C PHE A 74 36.57 45.13 0.31
N THR A 75 35.35 45.64 0.21
CA THR A 75 34.13 44.87 0.47
C THR A 75 33.88 43.81 -0.60
N SER A 76 34.06 44.14 -1.87
CA SER A 76 33.94 43.19 -2.98
C SER A 76 34.99 42.08 -2.90
N LEU A 77 36.24 42.43 -2.55
CA LEU A 77 37.30 41.44 -2.29
C LEU A 77 36.98 40.57 -1.07
N SER A 78 36.56 41.18 0.04
CA SER A 78 36.13 40.45 1.23
C SER A 78 35.05 39.43 0.90
N ASN A 79 34.01 39.82 0.17
CA ASN A 79 32.93 38.92 -0.26
C ASN A 79 33.42 37.77 -1.17
N LEU A 80 34.46 38.01 -1.96
CA LEU A 80 35.09 36.99 -2.80
C LEU A 80 35.76 35.90 -1.95
N PHE A 81 36.57 36.29 -0.97
CA PHE A 81 37.30 35.37 -0.09
C PHE A 81 36.38 34.72 0.97
N ASN A 82 35.37 35.45 1.43
CA ASN A 82 34.41 35.02 2.45
C ASN A 82 33.45 33.91 1.95
N GLY A 83 33.49 33.59 0.65
CA GLY A 83 32.69 32.52 0.06
C GLY A 83 31.23 32.89 -0.17
N THR A 84 30.88 34.18 -0.14
CA THR A 84 29.51 34.69 -0.38
C THR A 84 28.96 34.22 -1.74
N TYR A 85 29.83 34.14 -2.77
CA TYR A 85 29.48 33.68 -4.11
C TYR A 85 29.47 32.15 -4.28
N LYS A 86 29.90 31.39 -3.26
CA LYS A 86 29.78 29.92 -3.24
C LYS A 86 28.38 29.48 -2.80
N ILE A 87 27.63 30.36 -2.12
CA ILE A 87 26.28 30.07 -1.63
C ILE A 87 25.31 29.96 -2.81
N VAL A 88 24.49 28.90 -2.78
CA VAL A 88 23.37 28.77 -3.71
C VAL A 88 22.18 29.49 -3.08
N TRP A 89 22.05 30.78 -3.40
CA TRP A 89 21.09 31.69 -2.76
C TRP A 89 19.62 31.29 -2.86
N ARG A 90 19.27 30.39 -3.78
CA ARG A 90 17.95 29.75 -3.85
C ARG A 90 17.59 28.93 -2.60
N TYR A 91 18.58 28.36 -1.93
CA TYR A 91 18.40 27.47 -0.78
C TYR A 91 19.05 28.00 0.50
N ALA A 92 19.46 29.28 0.49
CA ALA A 92 20.16 29.89 1.62
C ALA A 92 19.25 29.95 2.85
N GLN A 93 19.73 29.43 3.98
CA GLN A 93 19.10 29.51 5.29
C GLN A 93 19.49 30.82 5.99
N PRO A 94 18.88 31.16 7.14
CA PRO A 94 19.26 32.35 7.90
C PRO A 94 20.76 32.43 8.24
N VAL A 95 21.43 31.29 8.41
CA VAL A 95 22.86 31.20 8.76
C VAL A 95 23.76 31.71 7.62
N GLU A 96 23.36 31.55 6.35
CA GLU A 96 24.10 32.05 5.20
C GLU A 96 24.06 33.57 5.09
N PHE A 97 23.01 34.23 5.58
CA PHE A 97 22.95 35.69 5.63
C PHE A 97 23.97 36.28 6.62
N LEU A 98 24.37 35.53 7.66
CA LEU A 98 25.49 35.92 8.53
C LEU A 98 26.82 35.96 7.78
N LYS A 99 27.01 35.12 6.74
CA LYS A 99 28.20 35.20 5.89
C LYS A 99 28.21 36.51 5.11
N LEU A 100 27.07 36.94 4.57
CA LEU A 100 26.95 38.23 3.89
C LEU A 100 27.32 39.39 4.85
N LEU A 101 26.76 39.40 6.05
CA LEU A 101 27.07 40.40 7.07
C LEU A 101 28.56 40.42 7.44
N ARG A 102 29.16 39.24 7.66
CA ARG A 102 30.59 39.09 7.97
C ARG A 102 31.47 39.64 6.85
N GLY A 103 31.12 39.36 5.59
CA GLY A 103 31.87 39.82 4.42
C GLY A 103 31.87 41.36 4.33
N LEU A 104 30.70 41.97 4.48
CA LEU A 104 30.57 43.43 4.51
C LEU A 104 31.33 44.07 5.68
N PHE A 105 31.23 43.48 6.87
CA PHE A 105 31.90 44.00 8.06
C PHE A 105 33.41 43.92 7.93
N THR A 106 33.93 42.81 7.42
CA THR A 106 35.37 42.63 7.19
C THR A 106 35.88 43.63 6.14
N GLY A 107 35.13 43.88 5.07
CA GLY A 107 35.47 44.89 4.07
C GLY A 107 35.53 46.31 4.64
N TYR A 108 34.53 46.66 5.46
CA TYR A 108 34.50 47.93 6.17
C TYR A 108 35.67 48.09 7.15
N ALA A 109 35.94 47.08 7.97
CA ALA A 109 37.06 47.08 8.92
C ALA A 109 38.41 47.24 8.21
N LEU A 110 38.65 46.47 7.14
CA LEU A 110 39.87 46.58 6.33
C LEU A 110 40.05 47.97 5.73
N THR A 111 38.96 48.59 5.27
CA THR A 111 38.99 49.96 4.73
C THR A 111 39.39 50.98 5.80
N VAL A 112 38.77 50.90 6.99
CA VAL A 112 39.09 51.81 8.10
C VAL A 112 40.55 51.65 8.54
N ILE A 113 41.03 50.40 8.66
CA ILE A 113 42.43 50.10 9.00
C ILE A 113 43.37 50.67 7.93
N PHE A 114 43.10 50.41 6.65
CA PHE A 114 43.93 50.87 5.54
C PHE A 114 44.02 52.40 5.49
N ILE A 115 42.90 53.10 5.62
CA ILE A 115 42.84 54.57 5.63
C ILE A 115 43.60 55.13 6.83
N HIS A 116 43.51 54.50 8.01
CA HIS A 116 44.21 54.93 9.21
C HIS A 116 45.73 54.95 9.03
N PHE A 117 46.29 53.91 8.40
CA PHE A 117 47.74 53.78 8.20
C PHE A 117 48.27 54.56 6.99
N THR A 118 47.52 54.61 5.89
CA THR A 118 48.02 55.19 4.63
C THR A 118 47.69 56.66 4.46
N ARG A 119 46.57 57.13 5.03
CA ARG A 119 46.04 58.51 4.89
C ARG A 119 45.91 59.00 3.43
N ILE A 120 45.87 58.08 2.47
CA ILE A 120 45.77 58.41 1.02
C ILE A 120 44.40 59.03 0.70
N THR A 121 43.35 58.60 1.39
CA THR A 121 41.98 59.09 1.22
C THR A 121 41.33 59.32 2.58
N VAL A 122 40.23 60.06 2.62
CA VAL A 122 39.42 60.25 3.82
C VAL A 122 38.05 59.63 3.59
N LEU A 123 37.56 58.85 4.57
CA LEU A 123 36.21 58.33 4.59
C LEU A 123 35.53 58.78 5.89
N PRO A 124 34.53 59.68 5.84
CA PRO A 124 33.76 60.04 7.02
C PRO A 124 33.10 58.79 7.60
N ARG A 125 33.26 58.56 8.90
CA ARG A 125 32.74 57.35 9.57
C ARG A 125 31.22 57.17 9.36
N SER A 126 30.47 58.27 9.31
CA SER A 126 29.04 58.26 9.02
C SER A 126 28.74 57.75 7.60
N VAL A 127 29.51 58.17 6.59
CA VAL A 127 29.34 57.72 5.19
C VAL A 127 29.72 56.26 5.05
N GLY A 128 30.84 55.85 5.66
CA GLY A 128 31.26 54.45 5.68
C GLY A 128 30.24 53.53 6.35
N MET A 129 29.71 53.92 7.52
CA MET A 129 28.67 53.16 8.22
C MET A 129 27.36 53.10 7.43
N LEU A 130 26.93 54.21 6.82
CA LEU A 130 25.73 54.24 5.97
C LEU A 130 25.89 53.38 4.71
N THR A 131 27.09 53.34 4.12
CA THR A 131 27.39 52.48 2.97
C THR A 131 27.37 51.00 3.38
N PHE A 132 27.89 50.68 4.56
CA PHE A 132 27.83 49.32 5.11
C PHE A 132 26.40 48.84 5.37
N LEU A 133 25.60 49.63 6.11
CA LEU A 133 24.22 49.27 6.45
C LEU A 133 23.31 49.26 5.21
N GLY A 134 23.42 50.28 4.36
CA GLY A 134 22.69 50.35 3.10
C GLY A 134 23.05 49.21 2.14
N GLY A 135 24.34 48.87 2.07
CA GLY A 135 24.83 47.74 1.28
C GLY A 135 24.25 46.42 1.78
N TYR A 136 24.25 46.19 3.09
CA TYR A 136 23.61 45.01 3.68
C TYR A 136 22.12 44.95 3.36
N PHE A 137 21.39 46.06 3.53
CA PHE A 137 19.96 46.13 3.25
C PHE A 137 19.64 45.84 1.78
N LEU A 138 20.36 46.45 0.83
CA LEU A 138 20.15 46.26 -0.61
C LEU A 138 20.46 44.82 -1.03
N LEU A 139 21.59 44.26 -0.55
CA LEU A 139 21.98 42.89 -0.87
C LEU A 139 21.02 41.87 -0.24
N PHE A 140 20.66 42.04 1.03
CA PHE A 140 19.67 41.20 1.72
C PHE A 140 18.34 41.21 0.97
N SER A 141 17.84 42.40 0.62
CA SER A 141 16.58 42.56 -0.12
C SER A 141 16.64 41.87 -1.48
N ALA A 142 17.72 42.09 -2.25
CA ALA A 142 17.90 41.43 -3.55
C ALA A 142 17.84 39.89 -3.45
N ARG A 143 18.44 39.30 -2.41
CA ARG A 143 18.45 37.84 -2.23
C ARG A 143 17.13 37.29 -1.74
N THR A 144 16.46 37.99 -0.82
CA THR A 144 15.12 37.62 -0.35
C THR A 144 14.08 37.74 -1.46
N THR A 145 14.13 38.80 -2.27
CA THR A 145 13.27 38.95 -3.46
C THR A 145 13.55 37.87 -4.49
N TYR A 146 14.82 37.51 -4.75
CA TYR A 146 15.16 36.40 -5.65
C TYR A 146 14.60 35.06 -5.16
N GLN A 147 14.69 34.76 -3.86
CA GLN A 147 14.08 33.56 -3.27
C GLN A 147 12.56 33.57 -3.41
N PHE A 148 11.93 34.71 -3.11
CA PHE A 148 10.49 34.89 -3.21
C PHE A 148 10.00 34.68 -4.65
N LEU A 149 10.60 35.36 -5.63
CA LEU A 149 10.23 35.26 -7.05
C LEU A 149 10.40 33.84 -7.60
N LEU A 150 11.42 33.10 -7.17
CA LEU A 150 11.60 31.69 -7.55
C LEU A 150 10.65 30.73 -6.83
N GLY A 151 10.11 31.12 -5.67
CA GLY A 151 9.04 30.42 -4.96
C GLY A 151 7.68 30.55 -5.65
N ILE A 152 7.50 31.58 -6.49
CA ILE A 152 6.31 31.76 -7.34
C ILE A 152 6.45 30.91 -8.61
N ARG A 153 6.51 29.59 -8.47
CA ARG A 153 6.13 28.71 -9.59
C ARG A 153 4.63 28.52 -9.53
N LYS A 154 3.94 28.78 -10.65
CA LYS A 154 2.61 28.20 -10.89
C LYS A 154 2.79 26.68 -10.78
N SER A 155 2.35 26.12 -9.67
CA SER A 155 2.14 24.68 -9.57
C SER A 155 1.09 24.33 -10.62
N SER A 156 1.55 23.84 -11.77
CA SER A 156 0.73 23.09 -12.70
C SER A 156 0.66 21.67 -12.15
N GLY A 157 -0.49 21.31 -11.61
CA GLY A 157 -0.71 20.02 -10.98
C GLY A 157 -2.13 19.92 -10.48
N LYS A 158 -2.54 18.71 -10.11
CA LYS A 158 -3.87 18.41 -9.61
C LYS A 158 -4.22 19.33 -8.44
N ARG A 159 -5.42 19.87 -8.42
CA ARG A 159 -5.95 20.71 -7.34
C ARG A 159 -6.52 19.80 -6.27
N ILE A 160 -5.95 19.88 -5.08
CA ILE A 160 -6.15 18.89 -4.03
C ILE A 160 -6.87 19.53 -2.83
N GLY A 161 -7.95 18.89 -2.40
CA GLY A 161 -8.56 19.12 -1.09
C GLY A 161 -8.04 18.11 -0.07
N ILE A 162 -7.72 18.54 1.16
CA ILE A 162 -7.35 17.61 2.24
C ILE A 162 -8.45 17.60 3.30
N VAL A 163 -8.97 16.41 3.63
CA VAL A 163 -9.88 16.19 4.77
C VAL A 163 -9.05 15.85 6.00
N GLY A 164 -9.22 16.62 7.06
CA GLY A 164 -8.42 16.54 8.29
C GLY A 164 -7.29 17.57 8.30
N ALA A 165 -7.50 18.68 9.01
CA ALA A 165 -6.54 19.75 9.19
C ALA A 165 -5.76 19.60 10.52
N GLY A 166 -5.38 18.36 10.84
CA GLY A 166 -4.49 18.03 11.97
C GLY A 166 -3.04 17.82 11.52
N ASP A 167 -2.21 17.24 12.39
CA ASP A 167 -0.79 17.03 12.13
C ASP A 167 -0.55 16.18 10.87
N ALA A 168 -1.30 15.10 10.69
CA ALA A 168 -1.23 14.25 9.50
C ALA A 168 -1.55 15.02 8.20
N GLY A 169 -2.52 15.95 8.26
CA GLY A 169 -2.86 16.83 7.13
C GLY A 169 -1.74 17.82 6.78
N VAL A 170 -1.03 18.35 7.79
CA VAL A 170 0.11 19.24 7.59
C VAL A 170 1.32 18.48 7.03
N ILE A 171 1.58 17.27 7.54
CA ILE A 171 2.64 16.39 7.01
C ILE A 171 2.36 16.09 5.53
N LEU A 172 1.13 15.69 5.19
CA LEU A 172 0.74 15.40 3.81
C LEU A 172 0.86 16.63 2.89
N LEU A 173 0.43 17.81 3.36
CA LEU A 173 0.59 19.06 2.63
C LEU A 173 2.06 19.33 2.27
N ASN A 174 2.97 19.14 3.23
CA ASN A 174 4.40 19.34 3.01
C ASN A 174 4.98 18.31 2.05
N GLU A 175 4.52 17.06 2.13
CA GLU A 175 4.92 15.98 1.22
C GLU A 175 4.47 16.25 -0.22
N ILE A 176 3.25 16.76 -0.41
CA ILE A 176 2.72 17.16 -1.73
C ILE A 176 3.56 18.30 -2.33
N LYS A 177 3.91 19.30 -1.51
CA LYS A 177 4.80 20.39 -1.93
C LYS A 177 6.20 19.87 -2.28
N ARG A 178 6.74 18.92 -1.52
CA ARG A 178 8.09 18.35 -1.71
C ARG A 178 8.20 17.56 -3.01
N THR A 179 7.22 16.70 -3.29
CA THR A 179 7.19 15.82 -4.47
C THR A 179 6.60 16.49 -5.71
N ASN A 180 6.02 17.69 -5.56
CA ASN A 180 5.26 18.39 -6.60
C ASN A 180 4.11 17.53 -7.17
N TYR A 181 3.46 16.74 -6.31
CA TYR A 181 2.33 15.86 -6.67
C TYR A 181 1.10 16.66 -7.13
N GLY A 182 0.90 17.85 -6.58
CA GLY A 182 -0.20 18.73 -6.93
C GLY A 182 -0.19 20.01 -6.11
N ARG A 183 -1.28 20.76 -6.18
CA ARG A 183 -1.51 21.99 -5.41
C ARG A 183 -2.63 21.75 -4.42
N VAL A 184 -2.31 21.77 -3.13
CA VAL A 184 -3.36 21.79 -2.10
C VAL A 184 -4.00 23.17 -2.08
N VAL A 185 -5.31 23.22 -2.33
CA VAL A 185 -6.08 24.47 -2.43
C VAL A 185 -6.99 24.71 -1.22
N ALA A 186 -7.37 23.65 -0.50
CA ALA A 186 -8.23 23.76 0.68
C ALA A 186 -8.04 22.61 1.68
N PHE A 187 -8.32 22.90 2.94
CA PHE A 187 -8.60 21.92 3.98
C PHE A 187 -10.10 21.86 4.29
N PHE A 188 -10.57 20.68 4.66
CA PHE A 188 -11.91 20.43 5.23
C PHE A 188 -11.74 19.78 6.59
N ASP A 189 -12.36 20.33 7.63
CA ASP A 189 -12.27 19.82 9.00
C ASP A 189 -13.57 20.17 9.73
N ASP A 190 -14.10 19.24 10.53
CA ASP A 190 -15.34 19.43 11.28
C ASP A 190 -15.10 20.21 12.60
N ASP A 191 -13.83 20.41 13.01
CA ASP A 191 -13.47 21.19 14.20
C ASP A 191 -13.81 22.68 14.05
N PRO A 192 -14.78 23.21 14.83
CA PRO A 192 -15.17 24.62 14.75
C PRO A 192 -14.04 25.61 15.03
N ALA A 193 -13.02 25.21 15.80
CA ALA A 193 -11.88 26.07 16.11
C ALA A 193 -10.98 26.30 14.87
N LYS A 194 -10.95 25.35 13.94
CA LYS A 194 -10.13 25.41 12.73
C LYS A 194 -10.85 26.03 11.54
N LEU A 195 -12.18 26.01 11.54
CA LEU A 195 -12.98 26.59 10.45
C LEU A 195 -12.58 28.02 10.12
N ARG A 196 -12.43 28.30 8.82
CA ARG A 196 -12.03 29.60 8.26
C ARG A 196 -10.64 30.09 8.68
N ARG A 197 -9.86 29.31 9.44
CA ARG A 197 -8.46 29.58 9.75
C ARG A 197 -7.56 29.14 8.59
N THR A 198 -6.30 29.58 8.64
CA THR A 198 -5.28 29.23 7.66
C THR A 198 -4.21 28.38 8.34
N ILE A 199 -3.95 27.19 7.80
CA ILE A 199 -2.96 26.24 8.26
C ILE A 199 -1.92 26.07 7.15
N ALA A 200 -0.65 26.39 7.45
CA ALA A 200 0.47 26.29 6.51
C ALA A 200 0.19 26.94 5.12
N ASN A 201 -0.43 28.14 5.16
CA ASN A 201 -0.87 28.95 4.01
C ASN A 201 -2.02 28.35 3.16
N VAL A 202 -2.78 27.41 3.70
CA VAL A 202 -3.99 26.85 3.08
C VAL A 202 -5.17 27.08 4.02
N LYS A 203 -6.32 27.51 3.50
CA LYS A 203 -7.51 27.81 4.32
C LYS A 203 -8.31 26.54 4.60
N VAL A 204 -8.85 26.43 5.81
CA VAL A 204 -9.93 25.48 6.13
C VAL A 204 -11.24 26.10 5.65
N VAL A 205 -11.75 25.65 4.51
CA VAL A 205 -12.82 26.35 3.78
C VAL A 205 -14.22 26.03 4.30
N GLY A 206 -14.42 24.82 4.83
CA GLY A 206 -15.69 24.34 5.35
C GLY A 206 -15.56 22.99 6.04
N THR A 207 -16.69 22.45 6.47
CA THR A 207 -16.80 21.10 7.05
C THR A 207 -16.82 20.03 5.95
N ILE A 208 -16.79 18.76 6.36
CA ILE A 208 -16.90 17.63 5.42
C ILE A 208 -18.23 17.69 4.64
N ASP A 209 -19.30 18.16 5.29
CA ASP A 209 -20.63 18.22 4.69
C ASP A 209 -20.79 19.26 3.58
N GLU A 210 -19.84 20.19 3.46
CA GLU A 210 -19.81 21.26 2.48
C GLU A 210 -18.84 21.00 1.32
N ILE A 211 -18.16 19.86 1.30
CA ILE A 211 -17.20 19.48 0.25
C ILE A 211 -17.83 19.63 -1.14
N ASP A 212 -19.08 19.22 -1.30
CA ASP A 212 -19.81 19.25 -2.57
C ASP A 212 -19.90 20.67 -3.16
N LYS A 213 -20.09 21.70 -2.32
CA LYS A 213 -20.14 23.11 -2.74
C LYS A 213 -18.79 23.58 -3.29
N PHE A 214 -17.70 23.14 -2.66
CA PHE A 214 -16.36 23.63 -2.96
C PHE A 214 -15.65 22.87 -4.07
N ILE A 215 -16.16 21.70 -4.49
CA ILE A 215 -15.57 20.94 -5.60
C ILE A 215 -15.51 21.78 -6.88
N ASP A 216 -16.63 22.40 -7.26
CA ASP A 216 -16.72 23.17 -8.49
C ASP A 216 -16.13 24.57 -8.32
N GLU A 217 -16.33 25.22 -7.16
CA GLU A 217 -15.75 26.54 -6.86
C GLU A 217 -14.21 26.52 -6.86
N LEU A 218 -13.61 25.45 -6.32
CA LEU A 218 -12.17 25.32 -6.20
C LEU A 218 -11.56 24.40 -7.26
N GLU A 219 -12.33 23.95 -8.24
CA GLU A 219 -11.91 23.04 -9.33
C GLU A 219 -11.10 21.84 -8.80
N LEU A 220 -11.62 21.13 -7.79
CA LEU A 220 -10.88 20.03 -7.15
C LEU A 220 -10.74 18.82 -8.08
N ASP A 221 -9.53 18.31 -8.27
CA ASP A 221 -9.26 17.06 -9.00
C ASP A 221 -9.23 15.85 -8.06
N GLU A 222 -8.70 16.04 -6.84
CA GLU A 222 -8.57 14.97 -5.84
C GLU A 222 -8.91 15.46 -4.43
N ILE A 223 -9.49 14.56 -3.62
CA ILE A 223 -9.66 14.74 -2.18
C ILE A 223 -8.85 13.67 -1.46
N LEU A 224 -7.98 14.09 -0.54
CA LEU A 224 -7.14 13.21 0.27
C LEU A 224 -7.62 13.21 1.72
N ILE A 225 -7.95 12.03 2.25
CA ILE A 225 -8.32 11.86 3.65
C ILE A 225 -7.04 11.69 4.47
N ALA A 226 -6.64 12.75 5.19
CA ALA A 226 -5.45 12.78 6.03
C ALA A 226 -5.79 12.50 7.50
N ILE A 227 -6.60 11.46 7.73
CA ILE A 227 -6.99 10.99 9.05
C ILE A 227 -6.70 9.48 9.06
N PRO A 228 -5.50 9.03 9.47
CA PRO A 228 -5.12 7.61 9.43
C PRO A 228 -6.07 6.69 10.24
N SER A 229 -6.73 7.26 11.25
CA SER A 229 -7.75 6.62 12.08
C SER A 229 -9.17 6.98 11.67
N ALA A 230 -9.39 7.38 10.41
CA ALA A 230 -10.72 7.75 9.93
C ALA A 230 -11.70 6.60 10.17
N SER A 231 -12.80 6.89 10.84
CA SER A 231 -13.87 5.91 10.99
C SER A 231 -14.53 5.65 9.64
N LYS A 232 -15.15 4.48 9.51
CA LYS A 232 -15.97 4.13 8.35
C LYS A 232 -16.97 5.23 8.00
N GLU A 233 -17.66 5.77 9.01
CA GLU A 233 -18.71 6.77 8.84
C GLU A 233 -18.14 8.05 8.23
N LEU A 234 -16.91 8.42 8.57
CA LEU A 234 -16.23 9.58 7.97
C LEU A 234 -15.87 9.31 6.51
N ILE A 235 -15.32 8.13 6.21
CA ILE A 235 -14.97 7.75 4.83
C ILE A 235 -16.23 7.67 3.96
N GLU A 236 -17.32 7.08 4.47
CA GLU A 236 -18.65 7.09 3.85
C GLU A 236 -19.14 8.52 3.63
N ARG A 237 -19.14 9.38 4.67
CA ARG A 237 -19.56 10.80 4.55
C ARG A 237 -18.80 11.55 3.46
N VAL A 238 -17.47 11.42 3.39
CA VAL A 238 -16.66 12.06 2.34
C VAL A 238 -17.02 11.49 0.97
N SER A 239 -17.07 10.16 0.82
CA SER A 239 -17.41 9.50 -0.43
C SER A 239 -18.80 9.91 -0.94
N ASP A 240 -19.74 10.11 -0.02
CA ASP A 240 -21.12 10.52 -0.30
C ASP A 240 -21.20 11.90 -0.95
N LYS A 241 -20.39 12.84 -0.49
CA LYS A 241 -20.34 14.21 -1.03
C LYS A 241 -19.64 14.31 -2.39
N VAL A 242 -18.81 13.32 -2.70
CA VAL A 242 -18.02 13.26 -3.94
C VAL A 242 -18.64 12.35 -4.99
N SER A 243 -19.53 11.44 -4.59
CA SER A 243 -20.20 10.48 -5.46
C SER A 243 -20.86 11.14 -6.68
N GLY A 244 -20.55 10.65 -7.88
CA GLY A 244 -21.09 11.17 -9.14
C GLY A 244 -20.38 12.41 -9.68
N LYS A 245 -19.34 12.91 -9.01
CA LYS A 245 -18.48 14.01 -9.47
C LYS A 245 -17.17 13.47 -10.08
N HIS A 246 -16.42 14.34 -10.74
CA HIS A 246 -15.15 13.99 -11.42
C HIS A 246 -13.94 13.83 -10.47
N VAL A 247 -14.14 14.03 -9.16
CA VAL A 247 -13.07 14.12 -8.16
C VAL A 247 -12.74 12.73 -7.64
N THR A 248 -11.45 12.39 -7.59
CA THR A 248 -11.00 11.10 -7.02
C THR A 248 -10.74 11.23 -5.53
N VAL A 249 -11.23 10.29 -4.72
CA VAL A 249 -10.95 10.26 -3.28
C VAL A 249 -9.87 9.22 -2.96
N LYS A 250 -8.83 9.63 -2.22
CA LYS A 250 -7.76 8.74 -1.75
C LYS A 250 -7.58 8.86 -0.24
N THR A 251 -7.11 7.78 0.36
CA THR A 251 -6.83 7.70 1.79
C THR A 251 -5.50 6.99 2.03
N PHE A 252 -4.93 7.19 3.22
CA PHE A 252 -3.82 6.38 3.68
C PHE A 252 -4.31 4.99 4.12
N PRO A 253 -3.46 3.95 4.01
CA PRO A 253 -3.71 2.69 4.70
C PRO A 253 -3.71 2.92 6.23
N PRO A 254 -4.35 2.03 6.99
CA PRO A 254 -4.28 2.04 8.45
C PRO A 254 -2.84 2.02 8.95
N ILE A 255 -2.60 2.67 10.09
CA ILE A 255 -1.24 2.88 10.64
C ILE A 255 -0.48 1.57 10.88
N SER A 256 -1.19 0.47 11.18
CA SER A 256 -0.63 -0.87 11.34
C SER A 256 0.08 -1.41 10.11
N GLN A 257 -0.24 -0.88 8.91
CA GLN A 257 0.41 -1.28 7.66
C GLN A 257 1.65 -0.44 7.33
N LEU A 258 1.96 0.60 8.11
CA LEU A 258 3.03 1.56 7.80
C LEU A 258 4.41 1.20 8.39
N LEU A 259 4.62 0.01 8.96
CA LEU A 259 5.94 -0.48 9.46
C LEU A 259 6.79 0.60 10.19
N ASP A 260 6.14 1.43 11.01
CA ASP A 260 6.75 2.52 11.79
C ASP A 260 7.50 3.60 10.98
N ARG A 261 7.24 3.75 9.66
CA ARG A 261 7.76 4.88 8.88
C ARG A 261 6.71 5.97 8.65
N GLU A 262 7.17 7.20 8.42
CA GLU A 262 6.28 8.31 8.09
C GLU A 262 5.49 8.04 6.78
N PRO A 263 4.19 8.42 6.73
CA PRO A 263 3.37 8.22 5.53
C PRO A 263 3.91 9.02 4.34
N THR A 264 4.00 8.39 3.17
CA THR A 264 4.45 9.02 1.92
C THR A 264 3.34 9.05 0.88
N ILE A 265 3.48 9.87 -0.17
CA ILE A 265 2.51 9.90 -1.28
C ILE A 265 2.38 8.56 -1.99
N ALA A 266 3.42 7.73 -1.99
CA ALA A 266 3.36 6.37 -2.56
C ALA A 266 2.41 5.45 -1.79
N ASP A 267 2.07 5.79 -0.54
CA ASP A 267 1.16 5.03 0.30
C ASP A 267 -0.31 5.42 0.08
N LEU A 268 -0.58 6.49 -0.68
CA LEU A 268 -1.96 6.88 -1.00
C LEU A 268 -2.62 5.86 -1.93
N ARG A 269 -3.81 5.41 -1.55
CA ARG A 269 -4.64 4.51 -2.35
C ARG A 269 -6.06 5.02 -2.48
N GLU A 270 -6.75 4.59 -3.52
CA GLU A 270 -8.19 4.82 -3.65
C GLU A 270 -8.96 4.16 -2.49
N ILE A 271 -10.13 4.72 -2.18
CA ILE A 271 -11.02 4.13 -1.19
C ILE A 271 -11.44 2.75 -1.68
N SER A 272 -11.19 1.75 -0.84
CA SER A 272 -11.58 0.38 -1.09
C SER A 272 -12.95 0.10 -0.48
N ILE A 273 -13.63 -0.93 -0.96
CA ILE A 273 -14.91 -1.34 -0.39
C ILE A 273 -14.78 -1.79 1.06
N GLN A 274 -13.60 -2.28 1.46
CA GLN A 274 -13.28 -2.66 2.84
C GLN A 274 -13.39 -1.46 3.80
N ASP A 275 -12.90 -0.29 3.37
CA ASP A 275 -12.89 0.93 4.19
C ASP A 275 -14.32 1.40 4.49
N ILE A 276 -15.22 1.22 3.53
CA ILE A 276 -16.64 1.52 3.68
C ILE A 276 -17.38 0.41 4.42
N ILE A 277 -16.95 -0.83 4.30
CA ILE A 277 -17.55 -1.92 5.07
C ILE A 277 -17.20 -1.79 6.57
N GLY A 278 -16.06 -1.18 6.91
CA GLY A 278 -15.66 -0.83 8.28
C GLY A 278 -15.04 -1.99 9.04
N ARG A 279 -14.28 -2.84 8.35
CA ARG A 279 -13.52 -3.89 9.02
C ARG A 279 -12.17 -3.35 9.46
N GLU A 280 -11.88 -3.54 10.74
CA GLU A 280 -10.57 -3.22 11.30
C GLU A 280 -9.49 -4.21 10.79
N PRO A 281 -8.27 -3.72 10.50
CA PRO A 281 -7.13 -4.58 10.19
C PRO A 281 -6.88 -5.60 11.28
N VAL A 282 -6.52 -6.81 10.89
CA VAL A 282 -6.15 -7.86 11.84
C VAL A 282 -4.69 -7.68 12.26
N THR A 283 -4.42 -7.78 13.55
CA THR A 283 -3.08 -7.87 14.11
C THR A 283 -2.67 -9.33 14.24
N VAL A 284 -1.62 -9.76 13.56
CA VAL A 284 -1.10 -11.14 13.66
C VAL A 284 0.19 -11.20 14.48
N ASP A 285 0.45 -12.35 15.10
CA ASP A 285 1.69 -12.62 15.82
C ASP A 285 2.77 -13.07 14.84
N LEU A 286 3.57 -12.10 14.39
CA LEU A 286 4.65 -12.32 13.45
C LEU A 286 5.73 -13.28 13.98
N ASN A 287 5.95 -13.35 15.30
CA ASN A 287 6.96 -14.24 15.88
C ASN A 287 6.50 -15.69 15.81
N SER A 288 5.24 -15.95 16.17
CA SER A 288 4.64 -17.28 16.06
C SER A 288 4.65 -17.79 14.62
N ILE A 289 4.27 -16.92 13.66
CA ILE A 289 4.29 -17.26 12.23
C ILE A 289 5.72 -17.51 11.72
N SER A 290 6.64 -16.59 11.99
CA SER A 290 8.03 -16.71 11.58
C SER A 290 8.69 -17.98 12.12
N GLY A 291 8.40 -18.33 13.38
CA GLY A 291 8.99 -19.48 14.08
C GLY A 291 8.74 -20.83 13.40
N TYR A 292 7.64 -20.97 12.65
CA TYR A 292 7.36 -22.22 11.94
C TYR A 292 7.62 -22.18 10.44
N ILE A 293 7.69 -21.01 9.81
CA ILE A 293 7.90 -20.86 8.36
C ILE A 293 9.37 -20.66 8.00
N SER A 294 10.11 -19.91 8.82
CA SER A 294 11.47 -19.50 8.48
C SER A 294 12.38 -20.71 8.30
N GLY A 295 13.16 -20.70 7.21
CA GLY A 295 14.07 -21.79 6.86
C GLY A 295 13.39 -23.11 6.47
N ARG A 296 12.07 -23.14 6.28
CA ARG A 296 11.32 -24.36 5.91
C ARG A 296 11.06 -24.48 4.42
N THR A 297 10.84 -25.71 3.97
CA THR A 297 10.30 -25.99 2.62
C THR A 297 8.79 -25.96 2.68
N VAL A 298 8.18 -25.01 1.98
CA VAL A 298 6.72 -24.77 1.98
C VAL A 298 6.13 -25.11 0.62
N LEU A 299 5.17 -26.02 0.60
CA LEU A 299 4.36 -26.34 -0.57
C LEU A 299 3.00 -25.64 -0.49
N ILE A 300 2.67 -24.87 -1.52
CA ILE A 300 1.35 -24.25 -1.66
C ILE A 300 0.66 -24.86 -2.87
N THR A 301 -0.42 -25.60 -2.65
CA THR A 301 -1.25 -26.10 -3.75
C THR A 301 -2.36 -25.11 -4.07
N GLY A 302 -2.72 -25.00 -5.36
CA GLY A 302 -3.62 -23.94 -5.82
C GLY A 302 -2.96 -22.56 -5.77
N ALA A 303 -1.62 -22.50 -5.89
CA ALA A 303 -0.84 -21.27 -5.72
C ALA A 303 -1.20 -20.15 -6.71
N GLY A 304 -1.75 -20.48 -7.89
CA GLY A 304 -2.26 -19.48 -8.84
C GLY A 304 -3.67 -18.95 -8.52
N GLY A 305 -4.34 -19.47 -7.49
CA GLY A 305 -5.66 -19.01 -7.05
C GLY A 305 -5.57 -17.76 -6.18
N SER A 306 -6.73 -17.13 -5.89
CA SER A 306 -6.75 -15.90 -5.08
C SER A 306 -6.20 -16.09 -3.67
N ILE A 307 -6.54 -17.19 -2.99
CA ILE A 307 -6.03 -17.49 -1.64
C ILE A 307 -4.60 -18.03 -1.72
N GLY A 308 -4.33 -18.99 -2.60
CA GLY A 308 -2.99 -19.59 -2.73
C GLY A 308 -1.90 -18.59 -3.11
N SER A 309 -2.20 -17.65 -4.02
CA SER A 309 -1.23 -16.61 -4.41
C SER A 309 -0.94 -15.64 -3.27
N GLU A 310 -1.96 -15.31 -2.47
CA GLU A 310 -1.78 -14.46 -1.30
C GLU A 310 -1.01 -15.17 -0.18
N ILE A 311 -1.26 -16.47 0.04
CA ILE A 311 -0.43 -17.29 0.94
C ILE A 311 1.03 -17.23 0.47
N ALA A 312 1.28 -17.38 -0.84
CA ALA A 312 2.63 -17.31 -1.39
C ALA A 312 3.30 -15.95 -1.14
N ARG A 313 2.58 -14.84 -1.32
CA ARG A 313 3.07 -13.48 -1.04
C ARG A 313 3.45 -13.29 0.43
N GLN A 314 2.60 -13.73 1.35
CA GLN A 314 2.83 -13.53 2.78
C GLN A 314 3.93 -14.47 3.29
N VAL A 315 3.89 -15.75 2.93
CA VAL A 315 4.93 -16.74 3.28
C VAL A 315 6.32 -16.29 2.80
N ALA A 316 6.42 -15.71 1.60
CA ALA A 316 7.67 -15.19 1.05
C ALA A 316 8.35 -14.14 1.96
N ASN A 317 7.58 -13.40 2.78
CA ASN A 317 8.14 -12.39 3.68
C ASN A 317 8.75 -12.99 4.96
N PHE A 318 8.54 -14.28 5.25
CA PHE A 318 9.05 -14.96 6.43
C PHE A 318 10.34 -15.78 6.16
N SER A 319 10.99 -15.55 5.02
CA SER A 319 12.27 -16.18 4.64
C SER A 319 12.24 -17.72 4.72
N PRO A 320 11.34 -18.40 3.99
CA PRO A 320 11.38 -19.86 3.90
C PRO A 320 12.69 -20.31 3.24
N LYS A 321 13.09 -21.57 3.39
CA LYS A 321 14.21 -22.12 2.60
C LYS A 321 13.83 -22.27 1.14
N ARG A 322 12.62 -22.77 0.90
CA ARG A 322 12.09 -23.06 -0.42
C ARG A 322 10.58 -22.88 -0.45
N LEU A 323 10.07 -22.25 -1.50
CA LEU A 323 8.65 -22.01 -1.74
C LEU A 323 8.23 -22.69 -3.05
N ILE A 324 7.37 -23.70 -2.94
CA ILE A 324 6.89 -24.51 -4.07
C ILE A 324 5.47 -24.05 -4.43
N LEU A 325 5.31 -23.51 -5.63
CA LEU A 325 4.05 -23.01 -6.16
C LEU A 325 3.42 -24.08 -7.05
N LEU A 326 2.47 -24.83 -6.51
CA LEU A 326 1.82 -25.92 -7.22
C LEU A 326 0.43 -25.53 -7.72
N GLY A 327 0.14 -25.77 -9.00
CA GLY A 327 -1.21 -25.65 -9.53
C GLY A 327 -1.33 -26.07 -11.00
N ARG A 328 -2.57 -26.27 -11.45
CA ARG A 328 -2.85 -26.79 -12.80
C ARG A 328 -2.81 -25.71 -13.90
N GLY A 329 -3.15 -24.48 -13.55
CA GLY A 329 -3.19 -23.35 -14.49
C GLY A 329 -1.81 -22.74 -14.69
N GLU A 330 -1.13 -23.09 -15.78
CA GLU A 330 0.21 -22.60 -16.14
C GLU A 330 0.32 -21.07 -16.03
N ASN A 331 -0.56 -20.33 -16.70
CA ASN A 331 -0.51 -18.86 -16.68
C ASN A 331 -0.75 -18.28 -15.27
N SER A 332 -1.62 -18.91 -14.47
CA SER A 332 -1.85 -18.44 -13.10
C SER A 332 -0.66 -18.68 -12.19
N ILE A 333 0.12 -19.75 -12.41
CA ILE A 333 1.37 -20.01 -11.69
C ILE A 333 2.49 -19.09 -12.20
N TYR A 334 2.57 -18.85 -13.51
CA TYR A 334 3.53 -17.93 -14.11
C TYR A 334 3.40 -16.50 -13.55
N GLU A 335 2.16 -16.00 -13.40
CA GLU A 335 1.87 -14.68 -12.83
C GLU A 335 2.45 -14.54 -11.41
N ILE A 336 2.12 -15.46 -10.50
CA ILE A 336 2.62 -15.40 -9.12
C ILE A 336 4.11 -15.71 -9.02
N TYR A 337 4.64 -16.58 -9.89
CA TYR A 337 6.07 -16.86 -9.94
C TYR A 337 6.87 -15.60 -10.29
N ASN A 338 6.47 -14.87 -11.34
CA ASN A 338 7.13 -13.63 -11.73
C ASN A 338 7.00 -12.53 -10.68
N GLU A 339 5.83 -12.43 -10.04
CA GLU A 339 5.63 -11.48 -8.94
C GLU A 339 6.61 -11.72 -7.79
N LEU A 340 6.86 -12.98 -7.42
CA LEU A 340 7.78 -13.34 -6.35
C LEU A 340 9.24 -13.46 -6.80
N LYS A 341 9.51 -13.50 -8.10
CA LYS A 341 10.85 -13.68 -8.66
C LYS A 341 11.81 -12.58 -8.21
N GLU A 342 11.32 -11.35 -8.06
CA GLU A 342 12.13 -10.23 -7.59
C GLU A 342 12.57 -10.38 -6.12
N LYS A 343 11.89 -11.23 -5.34
CA LYS A 343 12.21 -11.52 -3.93
C LYS A 343 13.12 -12.76 -3.73
N THR A 344 13.58 -13.39 -4.82
CA THR A 344 14.27 -14.70 -4.79
C THR A 344 15.67 -14.70 -4.18
N THR A 345 16.24 -13.54 -3.84
CA THR A 345 17.53 -13.49 -3.14
C THR A 345 17.47 -14.08 -1.73
N VAL A 346 16.28 -14.31 -1.19
CA VAL A 346 16.04 -14.78 0.18
C VAL A 346 15.70 -16.28 0.24
N PHE A 347 15.13 -16.86 -0.82
CA PHE A 347 14.64 -18.25 -0.82
C PHE A 347 14.56 -18.86 -2.23
N GLU A 348 14.58 -20.19 -2.32
CA GLU A 348 14.42 -20.91 -3.58
C GLU A 348 12.94 -20.97 -4.01
N LEU A 349 12.60 -20.48 -5.20
CA LEU A 349 11.23 -20.45 -5.71
C LEU A 349 11.04 -21.49 -6.83
N ILE A 350 10.11 -22.44 -6.65
CA ILE A 350 9.91 -23.57 -7.57
C ILE A 350 8.46 -23.62 -8.06
N PRO A 351 8.19 -23.40 -9.36
CA PRO A 351 6.87 -23.60 -9.94
C PRO A 351 6.66 -25.09 -10.30
N VAL A 352 5.50 -25.64 -9.95
CA VAL A 352 5.11 -27.03 -10.27
C VAL A 352 3.74 -27.03 -10.92
N ILE A 353 3.66 -27.50 -12.16
CA ILE A 353 2.38 -27.67 -12.85
C ILE A 353 1.90 -29.11 -12.61
N ALA A 354 0.87 -29.26 -11.79
CA ALA A 354 0.36 -30.55 -11.38
C ALA A 354 -1.14 -30.51 -11.06
N ASP A 355 -1.78 -31.67 -11.16
CA ASP A 355 -3.10 -31.92 -10.60
C ASP A 355 -2.94 -32.66 -9.26
N VAL A 356 -3.55 -32.15 -8.19
CA VAL A 356 -3.47 -32.75 -6.84
C VAL A 356 -4.09 -34.15 -6.77
N THR A 357 -4.86 -34.52 -7.79
CA THR A 357 -5.52 -35.82 -7.88
C THR A 357 -4.64 -36.89 -8.53
N ASP A 358 -3.50 -36.51 -9.13
CA ASP A 358 -2.50 -37.45 -9.64
C ASP A 358 -1.60 -37.93 -8.50
N GLU A 359 -1.98 -39.05 -7.88
CA GLU A 359 -1.29 -39.62 -6.72
C GLU A 359 0.20 -39.93 -7.02
N LYS A 360 0.50 -40.48 -8.20
CA LYS A 360 1.87 -40.89 -8.56
C LYS A 360 2.77 -39.68 -8.74
N PHE A 361 2.29 -38.67 -9.45
CA PHE A 361 3.08 -37.46 -9.65
C PHE A 361 3.22 -36.66 -8.36
N MET A 362 2.17 -36.61 -7.54
CA MET A 362 2.26 -35.96 -6.23
C MET A 362 3.23 -36.67 -5.28
N ASP A 363 3.31 -38.01 -5.31
CA ASP A 363 4.33 -38.76 -4.58
C ASP A 363 5.75 -38.41 -5.04
N GLN A 364 5.95 -38.24 -6.35
CA GLN A 364 7.23 -37.78 -6.90
C GLN A 364 7.55 -36.35 -6.44
N VAL A 365 6.58 -35.45 -6.40
CA VAL A 365 6.78 -34.06 -5.90
C VAL A 365 7.17 -34.07 -4.42
N PHE A 366 6.49 -34.85 -3.59
CA PHE A 366 6.79 -34.95 -2.15
C PHE A 366 8.18 -35.54 -1.91
N SER A 367 8.53 -36.64 -2.58
CA SER A 367 9.86 -37.25 -2.46
C SER A 367 10.99 -36.35 -2.98
N SER A 368 10.77 -35.61 -4.06
CA SER A 368 11.80 -34.74 -4.66
C SER A 368 12.08 -33.51 -3.81
N TYR A 369 11.04 -32.90 -3.23
CA TYR A 369 11.20 -31.62 -2.55
C TYR A 369 11.13 -31.69 -1.03
N ASN A 370 10.62 -32.78 -0.45
CA ASN A 370 10.44 -33.02 0.99
C ASN A 370 9.82 -31.80 1.70
N PRO A 371 8.57 -31.42 1.36
CA PRO A 371 7.91 -30.30 2.00
C PRO A 371 7.78 -30.52 3.51
N GLN A 372 8.00 -29.48 4.30
CA GLN A 372 7.82 -29.50 5.75
C GLN A 372 6.48 -28.87 6.15
N ILE A 373 5.94 -28.01 5.29
CA ILE A 373 4.66 -27.34 5.48
C ILE A 373 3.89 -27.43 4.17
N VAL A 374 2.62 -27.79 4.25
CA VAL A 374 1.70 -27.80 3.10
C VAL A 374 0.54 -26.87 3.38
N PHE A 375 0.35 -25.85 2.55
CA PHE A 375 -0.90 -25.08 2.48
C PHE A 375 -1.74 -25.58 1.32
N HIS A 376 -2.90 -26.17 1.61
CA HIS A 376 -3.79 -26.73 0.61
C HIS A 376 -4.94 -25.79 0.25
N ALA A 377 -4.75 -25.00 -0.82
CA ALA A 377 -5.73 -24.06 -1.35
C ALA A 377 -6.31 -24.47 -2.72
N ALA A 378 -5.90 -25.62 -3.28
CA ALA A 378 -6.47 -26.14 -4.53
C ALA A 378 -7.89 -26.67 -4.30
N ALA A 379 -8.87 -26.09 -5.00
CA ALA A 379 -10.27 -26.51 -4.95
C ALA A 379 -11.08 -25.94 -6.12
N HIS A 380 -12.17 -26.62 -6.48
CA HIS A 380 -13.27 -26.00 -7.22
C HIS A 380 -14.23 -25.31 -6.26
N LYS A 381 -14.42 -24.00 -6.44
CA LYS A 381 -15.20 -23.15 -5.52
C LYS A 381 -16.57 -22.69 -6.02
N HIS A 382 -16.82 -22.76 -7.33
CA HIS A 382 -18.01 -22.16 -7.92
C HIS A 382 -19.22 -23.08 -7.76
N VAL A 383 -20.13 -22.74 -6.84
CA VAL A 383 -21.36 -23.50 -6.54
C VAL A 383 -22.16 -23.79 -7.81
N PHE A 384 -22.38 -22.77 -8.65
CA PHE A 384 -23.12 -22.91 -9.91
C PHE A 384 -22.60 -24.05 -10.80
N PHE A 385 -21.28 -24.12 -11.01
CA PHE A 385 -20.70 -25.18 -11.85
C PHE A 385 -20.66 -26.52 -11.13
N MET A 386 -20.32 -26.54 -9.84
CA MET A 386 -20.17 -27.79 -9.11
C MET A 386 -21.49 -28.47 -8.82
N GLN A 387 -22.60 -27.73 -8.79
CA GLN A 387 -23.92 -28.31 -8.57
C GLN A 387 -24.35 -29.29 -9.67
N THR A 388 -23.78 -29.18 -10.87
CA THR A 388 -24.01 -30.11 -11.98
C THR A 388 -22.81 -31.02 -12.26
N ASN A 389 -21.75 -30.95 -11.44
CA ASN A 389 -20.49 -31.66 -11.65
C ASN A 389 -20.02 -32.32 -10.35
N LEU A 390 -20.84 -33.23 -9.78
CA LEU A 390 -20.54 -33.92 -8.52
C LEU A 390 -19.19 -34.65 -8.56
N TYR A 391 -18.93 -35.38 -9.66
CA TYR A 391 -17.69 -36.14 -9.81
C TYR A 391 -16.45 -35.25 -9.68
N GLU A 392 -16.44 -34.08 -10.35
CA GLU A 392 -15.33 -33.14 -10.30
C GLU A 392 -15.19 -32.47 -8.93
N ALA A 393 -16.30 -32.14 -8.29
CA ALA A 393 -16.30 -31.62 -6.91
C ALA A 393 -15.64 -32.64 -5.96
N LEU A 394 -16.01 -33.92 -6.04
CA LEU A 394 -15.41 -34.98 -5.21
C LEU A 394 -13.96 -35.24 -5.58
N ARG A 395 -13.64 -35.38 -6.88
CA ARG A 395 -12.29 -35.70 -7.36
C ARG A 395 -11.28 -34.68 -6.84
N VAL A 396 -11.57 -33.38 -6.98
CA VAL A 396 -10.62 -32.33 -6.61
C VAL A 396 -10.69 -31.98 -5.13
N ASN A 397 -11.88 -31.67 -4.60
CA ASN A 397 -11.99 -31.13 -3.25
C ASN A 397 -11.85 -32.20 -2.16
N ALA A 398 -12.36 -33.41 -2.39
CA ALA A 398 -12.28 -34.50 -1.42
C ALA A 398 -11.07 -35.41 -1.71
N LEU A 399 -11.03 -36.09 -2.85
CA LEU A 399 -9.97 -37.06 -3.18
C LEU A 399 -8.60 -36.39 -3.31
N GLY A 400 -8.51 -35.20 -3.92
CA GLY A 400 -7.27 -34.41 -3.94
C GLY A 400 -6.75 -34.07 -2.54
N THR A 401 -7.64 -33.72 -1.60
CA THR A 401 -7.26 -33.50 -0.20
C THR A 401 -6.75 -34.78 0.46
N ILE A 402 -7.47 -35.89 0.25
CA ILE A 402 -7.11 -37.23 0.76
C ILE A 402 -5.70 -37.63 0.30
N ASN A 403 -5.40 -37.48 -0.99
CA ASN A 403 -4.08 -37.79 -1.55
C ASN A 403 -2.98 -36.98 -0.87
N LEU A 404 -3.16 -35.66 -0.75
CA LEU A 404 -2.16 -34.77 -0.18
C LEU A 404 -1.89 -35.04 1.30
N VAL A 405 -2.92 -35.34 2.11
CA VAL A 405 -2.71 -35.64 3.53
C VAL A 405 -2.09 -37.03 3.74
N LYS A 406 -2.44 -38.04 2.93
CA LYS A 406 -1.78 -39.35 2.96
C LYS A 406 -0.29 -39.22 2.65
N LEU A 407 0.06 -38.43 1.64
CA LEU A 407 1.46 -38.10 1.32
C LEU A 407 2.11 -37.29 2.45
N SER A 408 1.37 -36.38 3.08
CA SER A 408 1.89 -35.61 4.22
C SER A 408 2.26 -36.50 5.40
N CYS A 409 1.42 -37.49 5.71
CA CYS A 409 1.72 -38.51 6.72
C CYS A 409 2.89 -39.42 6.29
N LYS A 410 2.95 -39.83 5.02
CA LYS A 410 4.01 -40.71 4.49
C LYS A 410 5.41 -40.07 4.55
N TYR A 411 5.51 -38.76 4.32
CA TYR A 411 6.78 -38.02 4.27
C TYR A 411 7.02 -37.15 5.52
N ASP A 412 6.28 -37.41 6.62
CA ASP A 412 6.43 -36.70 7.90
C ASP A 412 6.41 -35.16 7.77
N VAL A 413 5.49 -34.63 6.96
CA VAL A 413 5.24 -33.19 6.87
C VAL A 413 4.88 -32.69 8.27
N GLU A 414 5.54 -31.63 8.73
CA GLU A 414 5.31 -31.12 10.09
C GLU A 414 3.91 -30.52 10.25
N ARG A 415 3.45 -29.77 9.23
CA ARG A 415 2.15 -29.08 9.24
C ARG A 415 1.42 -29.15 7.91
N PHE A 416 0.15 -29.48 7.97
CA PHE A 416 -0.79 -29.43 6.86
C PHE A 416 -1.92 -28.46 7.18
N VAL A 417 -2.02 -27.36 6.43
CA VAL A 417 -3.05 -26.33 6.60
C VAL A 417 -4.04 -26.42 5.45
N PHE A 418 -5.27 -26.80 5.75
CA PHE A 418 -6.36 -26.94 4.78
C PHE A 418 -7.28 -25.72 4.80
N ILE A 419 -7.52 -25.14 3.62
CA ILE A 419 -8.43 -24.02 3.47
C ILE A 419 -9.84 -24.59 3.22
N SER A 420 -10.72 -24.42 4.21
CA SER A 420 -12.14 -24.77 4.15
C SER A 420 -13.04 -23.54 3.93
N THR A 421 -14.36 -23.72 4.01
CA THR A 421 -15.36 -22.70 3.70
C THR A 421 -16.60 -22.85 4.58
N ASP A 422 -17.26 -21.74 4.89
CA ASP A 422 -18.61 -21.69 5.49
C ASP A 422 -19.62 -22.66 4.84
N LYS A 423 -19.56 -22.86 3.51
CA LYS A 423 -20.43 -23.78 2.76
C LYS A 423 -20.25 -25.26 3.11
N ALA A 424 -19.23 -25.60 3.90
CA ALA A 424 -19.09 -26.94 4.47
C ALA A 424 -20.08 -27.18 5.63
N VAL A 425 -20.62 -26.12 6.23
CA VAL A 425 -21.67 -26.19 7.26
C VAL A 425 -23.02 -26.33 6.59
N HIS A 426 -23.84 -27.30 7.04
CA HIS A 426 -25.14 -27.64 6.44
C HIS A 426 -25.12 -27.59 4.90
N PRO A 427 -24.29 -28.43 4.23
CA PRO A 427 -23.99 -28.26 2.81
C PRO A 427 -25.23 -28.48 1.93
N THR A 428 -25.65 -27.44 1.22
CA THR A 428 -26.76 -27.47 0.24
C THR A 428 -26.28 -27.69 -1.19
N SER A 429 -24.98 -27.74 -1.41
CA SER A 429 -24.37 -27.91 -2.74
C SER A 429 -23.31 -29.00 -2.76
N TYR A 430 -23.04 -29.57 -3.94
CA TYR A 430 -21.98 -30.56 -4.11
C TYR A 430 -20.58 -29.99 -3.80
N MET A 431 -20.36 -28.70 -4.04
CA MET A 431 -19.13 -28.00 -3.63
C MET A 431 -18.98 -28.01 -2.11
N GLY A 432 -20.01 -27.56 -1.38
CA GLY A 432 -20.03 -27.57 0.08
C GLY A 432 -19.87 -28.99 0.66
N LEU A 433 -20.60 -29.95 0.09
CA LEU A 433 -20.55 -31.36 0.49
C LEU A 433 -19.14 -31.94 0.36
N SER A 434 -18.49 -31.72 -0.79
CA SER A 434 -17.13 -32.21 -1.03
C SER A 434 -16.11 -31.61 -0.05
N LYS A 435 -16.25 -30.33 0.31
CA LYS A 435 -15.43 -29.68 1.34
C LYS A 435 -15.70 -30.21 2.73
N ARG A 436 -16.96 -30.45 3.09
CA ARG A 436 -17.32 -31.06 4.38
C ARG A 436 -16.74 -32.46 4.54
N ILE A 437 -16.79 -33.28 3.49
CA ILE A 437 -16.17 -34.61 3.49
C ILE A 437 -14.66 -34.50 3.70
N ALA A 438 -13.99 -33.54 3.06
CA ALA A 438 -12.57 -33.28 3.27
C ALA A 438 -12.26 -32.87 4.72
N GLU A 439 -13.07 -32.01 5.35
CA GLU A 439 -12.93 -31.69 6.78
C GLU A 439 -13.03 -32.94 7.65
N LEU A 440 -14.08 -33.75 7.44
CA LEU A 440 -14.32 -34.96 8.23
C LEU A 440 -13.19 -35.98 8.06
N TYR A 441 -12.68 -36.18 6.85
CA TYR A 441 -11.53 -37.04 6.60
C TYR A 441 -10.27 -36.56 7.35
N LEU A 442 -9.99 -35.26 7.32
CA LEU A 442 -8.84 -34.68 8.02
C LEU A 442 -8.94 -34.83 9.55
N LEU A 443 -10.15 -34.77 10.10
CA LEU A 443 -10.40 -34.98 11.53
C LEU A 443 -10.27 -36.46 11.94
N THR A 444 -10.40 -37.41 11.01
CA THR A 444 -10.34 -38.87 11.28
C THR A 444 -9.00 -39.52 10.93
N ILE A 445 -8.01 -38.76 10.44
CA ILE A 445 -6.66 -39.25 10.16
C ILE A 445 -6.08 -39.97 11.38
N PRO A 446 -5.50 -41.18 11.26
CA PRO A 446 -4.99 -41.93 12.41
C PRO A 446 -3.94 -41.19 13.25
N GLU A 447 -3.87 -41.48 14.55
CA GLU A 447 -2.86 -40.88 15.47
C GLU A 447 -1.42 -41.29 15.16
N THR A 448 -1.23 -42.34 14.35
CA THR A 448 0.09 -42.74 13.84
C THR A 448 0.68 -41.72 12.88
N CYS A 449 -0.14 -40.82 12.31
CA CYS A 449 0.34 -39.70 11.52
C CYS A 449 0.86 -38.57 12.43
N SER A 450 2.14 -38.26 12.29
CA SER A 450 2.82 -37.21 13.07
C SER A 450 2.49 -35.78 12.61
N THR A 451 1.93 -35.63 11.40
CA THR A 451 1.57 -34.34 10.79
C THR A 451 0.50 -33.60 11.59
N ARG A 452 0.78 -32.34 11.94
CA ARG A 452 -0.21 -31.46 12.58
C ARG A 452 -1.13 -30.88 11.51
N ILE A 453 -2.43 -31.06 11.67
CA ILE A 453 -3.45 -30.69 10.70
C ILE A 453 -4.25 -29.51 11.23
N ALA A 454 -4.25 -28.41 10.48
CA ALA A 454 -5.06 -27.23 10.74
C ALA A 454 -6.12 -27.11 9.64
N ILE A 455 -7.39 -27.28 9.99
CA ILE A 455 -8.51 -27.02 9.08
C ILE A 455 -8.98 -25.60 9.35
N VAL A 456 -8.96 -24.69 8.38
CA VAL A 456 -9.34 -23.29 8.61
C VAL A 456 -10.59 -22.96 7.80
N ARG A 457 -11.70 -22.75 8.50
CA ARG A 457 -13.01 -22.42 7.93
C ARG A 457 -13.27 -20.92 8.02
N PHE A 458 -13.66 -20.31 6.91
CA PHE A 458 -14.09 -18.91 6.85
C PHE A 458 -15.05 -18.69 5.68
N GLY A 459 -15.69 -17.52 5.66
CA GLY A 459 -16.67 -17.17 4.64
C GLY A 459 -16.09 -16.47 3.41
N ASN A 460 -16.90 -15.65 2.76
CA ASN A 460 -16.50 -14.97 1.54
C ASN A 460 -15.36 -13.96 1.76
N VAL A 461 -14.43 -13.95 0.80
CA VAL A 461 -13.35 -12.96 0.71
C VAL A 461 -13.56 -11.97 -0.44
N ILE A 462 -13.31 -10.69 -0.15
CA ILE A 462 -13.42 -9.56 -1.07
C ILE A 462 -12.34 -9.67 -2.15
N GLY A 463 -12.72 -9.41 -3.42
CA GLY A 463 -11.77 -9.30 -4.53
C GLY A 463 -11.26 -10.64 -5.08
N SER A 464 -11.80 -11.78 -4.64
CA SER A 464 -11.38 -13.07 -5.22
C SER A 464 -11.82 -13.22 -6.68
N ARG A 465 -11.01 -13.90 -7.49
CA ARG A 465 -11.28 -14.14 -8.93
C ARG A 465 -12.65 -14.80 -9.09
N GLY A 466 -13.46 -14.27 -10.00
CA GLY A 466 -14.82 -14.78 -10.27
C GLY A 466 -15.82 -14.59 -9.12
N SER A 467 -15.54 -13.72 -8.14
CA SER A 467 -16.50 -13.37 -7.08
C SER A 467 -17.60 -12.42 -7.55
N VAL A 468 -18.64 -12.28 -6.74
CA VAL A 468 -19.78 -11.39 -7.01
C VAL A 468 -19.35 -9.92 -7.17
N LEU A 469 -18.36 -9.45 -6.42
CA LEU A 469 -17.84 -8.09 -6.54
C LEU A 469 -17.20 -7.82 -7.91
N TRP A 470 -16.48 -8.81 -8.44
CA TRP A 470 -15.90 -8.71 -9.78
C TRP A 470 -16.99 -8.65 -10.85
N LYS A 471 -18.08 -9.41 -10.67
CA LYS A 471 -19.27 -9.34 -11.55
C LYS A 471 -19.91 -7.95 -11.48
N PHE A 472 -20.15 -7.42 -10.28
CA PHE A 472 -20.72 -6.08 -10.10
C PHE A 472 -19.83 -5.00 -10.72
N LYS A 473 -18.51 -5.04 -10.50
CA LYS A 473 -17.57 -4.10 -11.13
C LYS A 473 -17.73 -4.08 -12.65
N LYS A 474 -17.79 -5.24 -13.29
CA LYS A 474 -18.01 -5.35 -14.75
C LYS A 474 -19.38 -4.86 -15.20
N GLN A 475 -20.43 -5.10 -14.41
CA GLN A 475 -21.78 -4.60 -14.73
C GLN A 475 -21.83 -3.08 -14.66
N ILE A 476 -21.23 -2.50 -13.61
CA ILE A 476 -21.12 -1.06 -13.41
C ILE A 476 -20.30 -0.42 -14.54
N GLU A 477 -19.13 -0.97 -14.88
CA GLU A 477 -18.31 -0.50 -16.01
C GLU A 477 -19.11 -0.44 -17.31
N LYS A 478 -19.88 -1.49 -17.61
CA LYS A 478 -20.76 -1.57 -18.79
C LYS A 478 -22.01 -0.68 -18.72
N GLY A 479 -22.32 -0.10 -17.56
CA GLY A 479 -23.55 0.68 -17.33
C GLY A 479 -24.82 -0.17 -17.31
N GLY A 480 -24.71 -1.49 -17.14
CA GLY A 480 -25.86 -2.39 -17.02
C GLY A 480 -26.33 -2.55 -15.57
N PRO A 481 -27.56 -3.05 -15.34
CA PRO A 481 -28.08 -3.26 -13.99
C PRO A 481 -27.19 -4.22 -13.17
N LEU A 482 -27.12 -3.98 -11.87
CA LEU A 482 -26.57 -4.92 -10.90
C LEU A 482 -27.52 -6.11 -10.77
N THR A 483 -27.02 -7.34 -10.96
CA THR A 483 -27.85 -8.53 -10.79
C THR A 483 -27.57 -9.23 -9.47
N ILE A 484 -28.52 -9.12 -8.55
CA ILE A 484 -28.47 -9.67 -7.19
C ILE A 484 -29.42 -10.86 -7.10
N THR A 485 -29.01 -11.91 -6.40
CA THR A 485 -29.81 -13.12 -6.27
C THR A 485 -31.14 -12.88 -5.53
N ASP A 486 -31.08 -12.36 -4.31
CA ASP A 486 -32.23 -12.08 -3.44
C ASP A 486 -31.92 -10.84 -2.57
N PRO A 487 -32.89 -9.94 -2.32
CA PRO A 487 -32.68 -8.75 -1.50
C PRO A 487 -32.27 -9.05 -0.05
N ARG A 488 -32.66 -10.22 0.48
CA ARG A 488 -32.34 -10.65 1.85
C ARG A 488 -30.96 -11.28 1.96
N MET A 489 -30.27 -11.50 0.84
CA MET A 489 -29.01 -12.23 0.84
C MET A 489 -27.92 -11.46 1.58
N LYS A 490 -27.34 -12.08 2.61
CA LYS A 490 -26.21 -11.55 3.38
C LYS A 490 -25.01 -12.47 3.29
N ARG A 491 -23.81 -11.89 3.39
CA ARG A 491 -22.56 -12.65 3.39
C ARG A 491 -21.58 -12.05 4.40
N TYR A 492 -20.67 -12.88 4.88
CA TYR A 492 -19.46 -12.42 5.54
C TYR A 492 -18.50 -11.80 4.52
N TRP A 493 -17.75 -10.77 4.91
CA TRP A 493 -16.85 -10.06 3.99
C TRP A 493 -15.49 -9.78 4.62
N MET A 494 -14.50 -10.61 4.31
CA MET A 494 -13.12 -10.44 4.76
C MET A 494 -12.21 -10.07 3.59
N SER A 495 -11.14 -9.30 3.81
CA SER A 495 -10.16 -9.12 2.73
C SER A 495 -9.32 -10.39 2.52
N ILE A 496 -8.80 -10.61 1.31
CA ILE A 496 -7.91 -11.76 1.05
C ILE A 496 -6.65 -11.70 1.94
N PRO A 497 -5.93 -10.57 2.07
CA PRO A 497 -4.75 -10.49 2.92
C PRO A 497 -5.06 -10.78 4.40
N GLU A 498 -6.19 -10.29 4.90
CA GLU A 498 -6.68 -10.52 6.26
C GLU A 498 -6.96 -12.01 6.51
N ALA A 499 -7.75 -12.64 5.63
CA ALA A 499 -8.08 -14.06 5.73
C ALA A 499 -6.83 -14.93 5.71
N VAL A 500 -5.89 -14.63 4.80
CA VAL A 500 -4.64 -15.37 4.70
C VAL A 500 -3.75 -15.17 5.92
N SER A 501 -3.68 -13.97 6.47
CA SER A 501 -2.90 -13.70 7.69
C SER A 501 -3.41 -14.58 8.84
N LEU A 502 -4.74 -14.67 9.00
CA LEU A 502 -5.39 -15.51 10.00
C LEU A 502 -5.23 -17.02 9.70
N VAL A 503 -5.27 -17.44 8.43
CA VAL A 503 -5.00 -18.85 8.03
C VAL A 503 -3.58 -19.26 8.39
N ILE A 504 -2.60 -18.40 8.12
CA ILE A 504 -1.20 -18.64 8.46
C ILE A 504 -1.04 -18.69 10.00
N GLN A 505 -1.64 -17.74 10.72
CA GLN A 505 -1.66 -17.73 12.18
C GLN A 505 -2.28 -19.01 12.77
N ALA A 506 -3.43 -19.48 12.24
CA ALA A 506 -4.08 -20.72 12.68
C ALA A 506 -3.19 -21.95 12.44
N GLY A 507 -2.38 -21.95 11.37
CA GLY A 507 -1.37 -22.97 11.13
C GLY A 507 -0.30 -23.04 12.23
N ALA A 508 0.01 -21.91 12.88
CA ALA A 508 0.95 -21.88 14.01
C ALA A 508 0.38 -22.50 15.30
N PHE A 509 -0.94 -22.37 15.52
CA PHE A 509 -1.63 -22.89 16.70
C PHE A 509 -1.85 -24.41 16.68
N SER A 510 -1.89 -25.00 15.49
CA SER A 510 -2.19 -26.42 15.35
C SER A 510 -1.17 -27.30 16.09
N SER A 511 -1.70 -28.03 17.06
CA SER A 511 -0.96 -28.99 17.88
C SER A 511 -1.19 -30.44 17.45
N LYS A 512 -2.41 -30.74 16.99
CA LYS A 512 -2.87 -32.07 16.52
C LYS A 512 -3.74 -31.91 15.26
N ARG A 513 -4.96 -32.46 15.25
CA ARG A 513 -5.98 -32.33 14.21
C ARG A 513 -7.06 -31.41 14.73
N GLU A 514 -7.04 -30.15 14.30
CA GLU A 514 -7.92 -29.12 14.88
C GLU A 514 -8.60 -28.31 13.77
N LEU A 515 -9.89 -28.04 13.99
CA LEU A 515 -10.68 -27.14 13.17
C LEU A 515 -10.62 -25.74 13.80
N TYR A 516 -10.27 -24.77 12.98
CA TYR A 516 -10.23 -23.36 13.31
C TYR A 516 -11.28 -22.63 12.48
N VAL A 517 -12.03 -21.75 13.12
CA VAL A 517 -13.04 -20.92 12.48
C VAL A 517 -12.65 -19.46 12.69
N LEU A 518 -12.53 -18.72 11.58
CA LEU A 518 -12.16 -17.31 11.64
C LEU A 518 -13.37 -16.47 12.03
N ASP A 519 -13.15 -15.52 12.92
CA ASP A 519 -14.15 -14.49 13.20
C ASP A 519 -14.25 -13.54 12.00
N MET A 520 -15.44 -13.52 11.42
CA MET A 520 -15.79 -12.70 10.26
C MET A 520 -16.69 -11.52 10.65
N GLY A 521 -16.87 -11.23 11.94
CA GLY A 521 -17.84 -10.24 12.40
C GLY A 521 -19.24 -10.47 11.80
N GLU A 522 -19.97 -9.39 11.57
CA GLU A 522 -21.35 -9.46 11.11
C GLU A 522 -21.49 -9.71 9.60
N GLN A 523 -22.56 -10.42 9.22
CA GLN A 523 -22.94 -10.55 7.81
C GLN A 523 -23.52 -9.24 7.27
N ILE A 524 -23.13 -8.87 6.06
CA ILE A 524 -23.57 -7.64 5.40
C ILE A 524 -24.40 -7.99 4.17
N PRO A 525 -25.55 -7.31 3.95
CA PRO A 525 -26.36 -7.49 2.76
C PRO A 525 -25.54 -7.30 1.47
N VAL A 526 -25.68 -8.24 0.54
CA VAL A 526 -24.97 -8.19 -0.76
C VAL A 526 -25.36 -6.93 -1.53
N GLU A 527 -26.62 -6.50 -1.42
CA GLU A 527 -27.09 -5.27 -2.06
C GLU A 527 -26.42 -4.01 -1.52
N LYS A 528 -26.23 -3.91 -0.19
CA LYS A 528 -25.51 -2.78 0.41
C LYS A 528 -24.11 -2.68 -0.20
N VAL A 529 -23.40 -3.81 -0.25
CA VAL A 529 -22.06 -3.90 -0.83
C VAL A 529 -22.07 -3.53 -2.33
N ALA A 530 -23.06 -4.01 -3.10
CA ALA A 530 -23.17 -3.72 -4.53
C ALA A 530 -23.41 -2.22 -4.80
N LYS A 531 -24.32 -1.59 -4.04
CA LYS A 531 -24.62 -0.15 -4.11
C LYS A 531 -23.42 0.69 -3.69
N THR A 532 -22.72 0.30 -2.63
CA THR A 532 -21.46 0.94 -2.21
C THR A 532 -20.42 0.90 -3.33
N LEU A 533 -20.24 -0.25 -3.98
CA LEU A 533 -19.30 -0.37 -5.10
C LEU A 533 -19.70 0.55 -6.26
N ALA A 534 -20.99 0.60 -6.61
CA ALA A 534 -21.51 1.47 -7.66
C ALA A 534 -21.26 2.95 -7.34
N LYS A 535 -21.43 3.35 -6.09
CA LYS A 535 -21.15 4.69 -5.58
C LYS A 535 -19.68 5.07 -5.72
N LEU A 536 -18.78 4.19 -5.28
CA LEU A 536 -17.33 4.37 -5.42
C LEU A 536 -16.89 4.51 -6.88
N MET A 537 -17.59 3.84 -7.79
CA MET A 537 -17.34 3.91 -9.23
C MET A 537 -18.09 5.06 -9.94
N GLY A 538 -18.70 5.97 -9.19
CA GLY A 538 -19.39 7.15 -9.73
C GLY A 538 -20.72 6.86 -10.41
N LYS A 539 -21.35 5.71 -10.15
CA LYS A 539 -22.66 5.32 -10.72
C LYS A 539 -23.68 4.98 -9.62
N PRO A 540 -24.05 5.95 -8.74
CA PRO A 540 -24.94 5.68 -7.60
C PRO A 540 -26.35 5.22 -8.00
N ASP A 541 -26.85 5.66 -9.16
CA ASP A 541 -28.22 5.40 -9.63
C ASP A 541 -28.37 4.11 -10.46
N ILE A 542 -27.41 3.20 -10.37
CA ILE A 542 -27.44 1.97 -11.16
C ILE A 542 -28.62 1.08 -10.72
N PRO A 543 -29.48 0.62 -11.64
CA PRO A 543 -30.63 -0.20 -11.28
C PRO A 543 -30.19 -1.58 -10.75
N VAL A 544 -30.93 -2.11 -9.79
CA VAL A 544 -30.77 -3.46 -9.24
C VAL A 544 -31.89 -4.35 -9.78
N ILE A 545 -31.52 -5.52 -10.30
CA ILE A 545 -32.46 -6.57 -10.73
C ILE A 545 -32.23 -7.82 -9.89
N TYR A 546 -33.32 -8.38 -9.37
CA TYR A 546 -33.29 -9.63 -8.63
C TYR A 546 -33.46 -10.82 -9.58
N THR A 547 -32.53 -11.78 -9.53
CA THR A 547 -32.52 -12.94 -10.44
C THR A 547 -33.08 -14.22 -9.83
N GLY A 548 -33.31 -14.26 -8.52
CA GLY A 548 -33.68 -15.48 -7.80
C GLY A 548 -32.49 -16.38 -7.49
N ALA A 549 -32.63 -17.21 -6.46
CA ALA A 549 -31.63 -18.17 -6.03
C ALA A 549 -31.49 -19.34 -7.01
N VAL A 550 -30.25 -19.71 -7.32
CA VAL A 550 -29.95 -20.94 -8.06
C VAL A 550 -29.86 -22.13 -7.10
N PRO A 551 -30.11 -23.37 -7.58
CA PRO A 551 -30.01 -24.56 -6.74
C PRO A 551 -28.69 -24.64 -5.97
N GLY A 552 -28.79 -24.87 -4.66
CA GLY A 552 -27.65 -25.01 -3.75
C GLY A 552 -27.11 -23.71 -3.16
N GLU A 553 -27.55 -22.53 -3.61
CA GLU A 553 -27.21 -21.26 -2.95
C GLU A 553 -28.03 -21.05 -1.66
N LYS A 554 -27.35 -20.60 -0.60
CA LYS A 554 -27.99 -20.20 0.66
C LYS A 554 -28.27 -18.70 0.69
N LEU A 555 -29.31 -18.26 1.41
CA LEU A 555 -29.57 -16.83 1.64
C LEU A 555 -28.59 -16.23 2.65
N GLU A 556 -28.26 -16.97 3.69
CA GLU A 556 -27.29 -16.62 4.72
C GLU A 556 -26.34 -17.82 4.93
N GLU A 557 -25.09 -17.53 5.27
CA GLU A 557 -24.07 -18.57 5.49
C GLU A 557 -23.87 -18.77 6.99
N GLU A 558 -23.47 -19.97 7.39
CA GLU A 558 -23.22 -20.34 8.78
C GLU A 558 -21.75 -20.70 8.95
N LEU A 559 -21.15 -20.30 10.07
CA LEU A 559 -19.74 -20.64 10.38
C LEU A 559 -19.61 -21.90 11.24
N PHE A 560 -20.64 -22.24 11.99
CA PHE A 560 -20.68 -23.34 12.95
C PHE A 560 -21.94 -24.18 12.75
N TYR A 561 -21.81 -25.49 13.00
CA TYR A 561 -22.97 -26.34 13.30
C TYR A 561 -23.47 -26.08 14.73
N ASP A 562 -24.73 -26.39 15.01
CA ASP A 562 -25.34 -26.20 16.33
C ASP A 562 -24.59 -26.92 17.47
N PHE A 563 -23.96 -28.06 17.16
CA PHE A 563 -23.17 -28.84 18.13
C PHE A 563 -21.70 -28.37 18.24
N GLU A 564 -21.20 -27.56 17.31
CA GLU A 564 -19.83 -27.06 17.34
C GLU A 564 -19.71 -25.91 18.34
N LYS A 565 -19.03 -26.15 19.46
CA LYS A 565 -18.77 -25.11 20.46
C LYS A 565 -17.41 -24.45 20.20
N PRO A 566 -17.36 -23.15 19.87
CA PRO A 566 -16.10 -22.44 19.67
C PRO A 566 -15.35 -22.25 21.01
N GLU A 567 -14.10 -22.67 21.04
CA GLU A 567 -13.12 -22.39 22.08
C GLU A 567 -12.21 -21.23 21.67
N PRO A 568 -11.82 -20.32 22.58
CA PRO A 568 -10.87 -19.26 22.25
C PRO A 568 -9.47 -19.83 21.97
N THR A 569 -8.69 -19.10 21.17
CA THR A 569 -7.24 -19.29 20.99
C THR A 569 -6.48 -18.06 21.48
N ASP A 570 -5.15 -18.08 21.38
CA ASP A 570 -4.32 -16.91 21.72
C ASP A 570 -4.59 -15.70 20.79
N HIS A 571 -5.30 -15.90 19.69
CA HIS A 571 -5.75 -14.82 18.81
C HIS A 571 -7.27 -14.62 18.88
N PRO A 572 -7.77 -13.40 19.15
CA PRO A 572 -9.18 -13.15 19.41
C PRO A 572 -10.11 -13.46 18.22
N LYS A 573 -9.60 -13.33 16.99
CA LYS A 573 -10.36 -13.63 15.75
C LYS A 573 -10.20 -15.07 15.23
N ILE A 574 -9.63 -15.97 16.04
CA ILE A 574 -9.49 -17.38 15.67
C ILE A 574 -10.08 -18.21 16.80
N SER A 575 -11.16 -18.92 16.50
CA SER A 575 -11.78 -19.87 17.42
C SER A 575 -11.41 -21.29 17.02
N ARG A 576 -11.18 -22.16 17.98
CA ARG A 576 -10.95 -23.60 17.77
C ARG A 576 -12.25 -24.36 18.01
N VAL A 577 -12.50 -25.39 17.23
CA VAL A 577 -13.60 -26.33 17.42
C VAL A 577 -13.00 -27.73 17.59
N ARG A 578 -13.39 -28.41 18.67
CA ARG A 578 -12.95 -29.79 18.96
C ARG A 578 -14.04 -30.78 18.63
N TYR A 579 -13.63 -31.89 18.02
CA TYR A 579 -14.45 -33.06 17.77
C TYR A 579 -13.95 -34.19 18.67
N THR A 580 -14.83 -34.76 19.49
CA THR A 580 -14.48 -35.82 20.44
C THR A 580 -14.54 -37.20 19.79
N GLN A 581 -15.59 -37.48 19.01
CA GLN A 581 -15.72 -38.72 18.24
C GLN A 581 -16.42 -38.46 16.90
N ILE A 582 -15.90 -39.07 15.84
CA ILE A 582 -16.54 -39.18 14.53
C ILE A 582 -16.69 -40.69 14.29
N ALA A 583 -17.91 -41.17 14.07
CA ALA A 583 -18.18 -42.62 14.07
C ALA A 583 -17.57 -43.37 12.87
N LEU A 584 -17.20 -42.69 11.80
CA LEU A 584 -16.50 -43.26 10.65
C LEU A 584 -15.00 -43.01 10.76
N ASN A 585 -14.19 -44.00 10.41
CA ASN A 585 -12.75 -43.82 10.25
C ASN A 585 -12.39 -43.26 8.86
N SER A 586 -11.12 -42.88 8.67
CA SER A 586 -10.64 -42.30 7.40
C SER A 586 -10.81 -43.24 6.20
N ASP A 587 -10.56 -44.54 6.38
CA ASP A 587 -10.62 -45.52 5.28
C ASP A 587 -12.06 -45.76 4.80
N GLU A 588 -13.02 -45.78 5.73
CA GLU A 588 -14.45 -45.84 5.42
C GLU A 588 -14.90 -44.62 4.61
N ILE A 589 -14.48 -43.42 5.02
CA ILE A 589 -14.78 -42.17 4.30
C ILE A 589 -14.18 -42.23 2.89
N GLU A 590 -12.90 -42.62 2.74
CA GLU A 590 -12.25 -42.72 1.43
C GLU A 590 -12.96 -43.75 0.52
N SER A 591 -13.32 -44.91 1.06
CA SER A 591 -14.05 -45.96 0.34
C SER A 591 -15.43 -45.47 -0.11
N ILE A 592 -16.16 -44.78 0.76
CA ILE A 592 -17.47 -44.20 0.41
C ILE A 592 -17.31 -43.18 -0.72
N VAL A 593 -16.32 -42.27 -0.64
CA VAL A 593 -16.09 -41.27 -1.68
C VAL A 593 -15.82 -41.94 -3.03
N LYS A 594 -14.90 -42.91 -3.08
CA LYS A 594 -14.57 -43.65 -4.31
C LYS A 594 -15.80 -44.37 -4.89
N LYS A 595 -16.55 -45.09 -4.04
CA LYS A 595 -17.78 -45.78 -4.46
C LYS A 595 -18.86 -44.82 -4.96
N SER A 596 -19.04 -43.67 -4.31
CA SER A 596 -19.98 -42.63 -4.78
C SER A 596 -19.57 -42.08 -6.14
N MET A 597 -18.27 -41.90 -6.39
CA MET A 597 -17.78 -41.47 -7.71
C MET A 597 -18.05 -42.52 -8.80
N GLU A 598 -17.86 -43.81 -8.52
CA GLU A 598 -18.20 -44.91 -9.43
C GLU A 598 -19.70 -45.00 -9.73
N LEU A 599 -20.54 -44.86 -8.69
CA LEU A 599 -22.00 -44.83 -8.83
C LEU A 599 -22.44 -43.66 -9.71
N TYR A 600 -21.85 -42.48 -9.51
CA TYR A 600 -22.15 -41.30 -10.32
C TYR A 600 -21.81 -41.53 -11.80
N ILE A 601 -20.62 -42.05 -12.11
CA ILE A 601 -20.23 -42.40 -13.50
C ILE A 601 -21.20 -43.42 -14.11
N SER A 602 -21.68 -44.36 -13.31
CA SER A 602 -22.64 -45.39 -13.72
C SER A 602 -24.08 -44.87 -13.89
N GLY A 603 -24.31 -43.56 -13.81
CA GLY A 603 -25.62 -42.93 -13.96
C GLY A 603 -26.51 -42.99 -12.71
N LYS A 604 -25.98 -43.41 -11.56
CA LYS A 604 -26.71 -43.58 -10.30
C LYS A 604 -26.46 -42.42 -9.34
N GLU A 605 -26.70 -41.19 -9.79
CA GLU A 605 -26.41 -39.98 -9.03
C GLU A 605 -27.12 -39.94 -7.67
N LYS A 606 -28.40 -40.33 -7.61
CA LYS A 606 -29.16 -40.34 -6.35
C LYS A 606 -28.53 -41.28 -5.32
N GLU A 607 -28.19 -42.51 -5.71
CA GLU A 607 -27.50 -43.47 -4.82
C GLU A 607 -26.13 -42.94 -4.37
N ALA A 608 -25.39 -42.27 -5.27
CA ALA A 608 -24.12 -41.65 -4.93
C ALA A 608 -24.28 -40.56 -3.86
N VAL A 609 -25.27 -39.66 -4.02
CA VAL A 609 -25.57 -38.58 -3.08
C VAL A 609 -26.06 -39.13 -1.74
N ASP A 610 -26.98 -40.10 -1.75
CA ASP A 610 -27.50 -40.75 -0.53
C ASP A 610 -26.36 -41.40 0.26
N LEU A 611 -25.38 -42.00 -0.43
CA LEU A 611 -24.21 -42.59 0.18
C LEU A 611 -23.28 -41.54 0.81
N LEU A 612 -23.06 -40.40 0.14
CA LEU A 612 -22.26 -39.29 0.68
C LEU A 612 -22.92 -38.63 1.90
N GLN A 613 -24.26 -38.53 1.90
CA GLN A 613 -25.00 -37.98 3.04
C GLN A 613 -24.78 -38.81 4.31
N LYS A 614 -24.52 -40.13 4.19
CA LYS A 614 -24.15 -40.95 5.35
C LYS A 614 -22.91 -40.42 6.04
N ILE A 615 -21.89 -39.94 5.31
CA ILE A 615 -20.68 -39.36 5.92
C ILE A 615 -21.04 -38.11 6.74
N VAL A 616 -21.84 -37.21 6.19
CA VAL A 616 -22.16 -35.93 6.84
C VAL A 616 -23.05 -36.14 8.07
N ASN A 617 -23.95 -37.11 8.02
CA ASN A 617 -24.89 -37.42 9.09
C ASN A 617 -24.27 -38.18 10.27
N VAL A 618 -23.00 -38.57 10.18
CA VAL A 618 -22.30 -39.31 11.25
C VAL A 618 -21.99 -38.45 12.46
N VAL A 619 -21.90 -37.13 12.29
CA VAL A 619 -21.63 -36.19 13.40
C VAL A 619 -22.93 -35.65 14.00
N SER A 620 -24.04 -35.70 13.29
CA SER A 620 -25.32 -35.12 13.73
C SER A 620 -26.09 -35.96 14.76
N ARG A 621 -25.52 -37.08 15.25
CA ARG A 621 -26.12 -37.94 16.27
C ARG A 621 -25.24 -38.04 17.51
N GLY A 622 -25.06 -36.92 18.19
CA GLY A 622 -24.72 -36.94 19.60
C GLY A 622 -26.02 -37.01 20.40
N GLU A 623 -26.42 -38.22 20.80
CA GLU A 623 -27.15 -38.40 22.06
C GLU A 623 -26.16 -38.32 23.23
#